data_AF-A0A4P6H3M4-F1
#
_entry.id   AF-A0A4P6H3M4-F1
#
_cell.length_a   1.000
_cell.length_b   1.000
_cell.length_c   1.000
_cell.angle_alpha   90.00
_cell.angle_beta   90.00
_cell.angle_gamma   90.00
#
_symmetry.space_group_name_H-M   'P 1'
#
loop_
_entity.id
_entity.type
_entity.pdbx_description
1 polymer ?
#
loop_
_entity_poly.entity_id
_entity_poly.type
_entity_poly.pdbx_seq_one_letter_code
_entity_poly.pdbx_strand_id
1 'polypeptide(L)'
;MISKLKAFSLFAADLQKLAGERDIQAIAAFGVQKLKPVLGFESAWYGWSRFEPGRTVVPASATVNLPGGFAKFWSTIESQDLVARAFREKRTLIGTYDRTQPAQTDGMIALCERYHLRKWASAMHHNRRSRTAFFVSIYRGDARSRDWQPDELDLLQCAVDHISLAMEVSTRHACGTLGEQMLIVDAEGGLHIANSESQAFLRGVWPGWRGEQLPKSLLRYVREPGTFYIKGRGVVLSSSRVTLENSHLVALRLRETAKSDRLSPREAQVARALAAGATYKQAAAALGSAPATIRNQTQAIYTKLGIASRAQLATLLSKEG
;
A
#
# COMPACT_ATOMS: atom_id res chain seq x y z
N MET A 1 6.63 -22.78 27.55
CA MET A 1 5.58 -22.02 26.82
C MET A 1 6.02 -20.56 26.76
N ILE A 2 6.13 -19.94 25.59
CA ILE A 2 6.48 -18.51 25.49
C ILE A 2 5.26 -17.70 25.93
N SER A 3 5.42 -16.73 26.83
CA SER A 3 4.32 -15.83 27.25
C SER A 3 3.77 -15.04 26.05
N LYS A 4 2.47 -14.69 26.05
CA LYS A 4 1.86 -13.84 25.00
C LYS A 4 2.64 -12.55 24.75
N LEU A 5 3.12 -11.88 25.80
CA LEU A 5 3.93 -10.66 25.68
C LEU A 5 5.23 -10.88 24.90
N LYS A 6 6.00 -11.93 25.25
CA LYS A 6 7.23 -12.29 24.53
C LYS A 6 6.96 -12.71 23.08
N ALA A 7 5.86 -13.42 22.83
CA ALA A 7 5.44 -13.76 21.47
C ALA A 7 5.09 -12.50 20.65
N PHE A 8 4.39 -11.54 21.25
CA PHE A 8 4.06 -10.26 20.63
C PHE A 8 5.30 -9.40 20.36
N SER A 9 6.25 -9.33 21.31
CA SER A 9 7.50 -8.61 21.13
C SER A 9 8.33 -9.16 19.96
N LEU A 10 8.43 -10.50 19.84
CA LEU A 10 9.07 -11.14 18.68
C LEU A 10 8.32 -10.85 17.38
N PHE A 11 6.99 -10.90 17.41
CA PHE A 11 6.15 -10.56 16.26
C PHE A 11 6.41 -9.12 15.75
N ALA A 12 6.44 -8.13 16.65
CA ALA A 12 6.71 -6.75 16.27
C ALA A 12 8.13 -6.57 15.69
N ALA A 13 9.13 -7.25 16.27
CA ALA A 13 10.50 -7.22 15.78
C ALA A 13 10.64 -7.88 14.39
N ASP A 14 9.94 -9.00 14.14
CA ASP A 14 9.93 -9.66 12.84
C ASP A 14 9.29 -8.77 11.76
N LEU A 15 8.17 -8.10 12.07
CA LEU A 15 7.54 -7.15 11.15
C LEU A 15 8.46 -5.98 10.79
N GLN A 16 9.18 -5.43 11.77
CA GLN A 16 10.13 -4.33 11.53
C GLN A 16 11.25 -4.74 10.57
N LYS A 17 11.77 -5.96 10.69
CA LYS A 17 12.79 -6.49 9.76
C LYS A 17 12.23 -6.63 8.34
N LEU A 18 11.04 -7.20 8.22
CA LEU A 18 10.39 -7.41 6.92
C LEU A 18 10.04 -6.10 6.21
N ALA A 19 9.75 -5.04 6.97
CA ALA A 19 9.42 -3.73 6.41
C ALA A 19 10.54 -3.10 5.55
N GLY A 20 11.78 -3.59 5.63
CA GLY A 20 12.88 -3.15 4.74
C GLY A 20 13.05 -4.01 3.49
N GLU A 21 12.44 -5.19 3.43
CA GLU A 21 12.79 -6.24 2.46
C GLU A 21 11.61 -6.72 1.60
N ARG A 22 10.39 -6.50 2.08
CA ARG A 22 9.17 -7.09 1.52
C ARG A 22 8.14 -6.03 1.20
N ASP A 23 7.27 -6.33 0.23
CA ASP A 23 6.12 -5.50 -0.10
C ASP A 23 5.00 -5.61 0.94
N ILE A 24 3.99 -4.75 0.78
CA ILE A 24 2.86 -4.66 1.71
C ILE A 24 2.02 -5.96 1.77
N GLN A 25 1.96 -6.74 0.69
CA GLN A 25 1.20 -7.99 0.68
C GLN A 25 1.91 -9.04 1.54
N ALA A 26 3.20 -9.22 1.31
CA ALA A 26 4.01 -10.20 2.04
C ALA A 26 4.04 -9.88 3.55
N ILE A 27 4.10 -8.60 3.92
CA ILE A 27 4.04 -8.16 5.32
C ILE A 27 2.69 -8.51 5.95
N ALA A 28 1.58 -8.17 5.28
CA ALA A 28 0.23 -8.49 5.79
C ALA A 28 0.01 -10.00 5.96
N ALA A 29 0.37 -10.78 4.93
CA ALA A 29 0.25 -12.23 4.95
C ALA A 29 1.08 -12.87 6.09
N PHE A 30 2.33 -12.43 6.23
CA PHE A 30 3.21 -12.89 7.32
C PHE A 30 2.62 -12.56 8.69
N GLY A 31 2.17 -11.31 8.87
CA GLY A 31 1.63 -10.84 10.14
C GLY A 31 0.41 -11.65 10.56
N VAL A 32 -0.58 -11.80 9.67
CA VAL A 32 -1.80 -12.57 9.98
C VAL A 32 -1.46 -14.04 10.24
N GLN A 33 -0.59 -14.66 9.45
CA GLN A 33 -0.20 -16.06 9.65
C GLN A 33 0.49 -16.29 11.01
N LYS A 34 1.33 -15.35 11.45
CA LYS A 34 2.03 -15.42 12.75
C LYS A 34 1.10 -15.30 13.96
N LEU A 35 -0.06 -14.66 13.81
CA LEU A 35 -1.06 -14.54 14.88
C LEU A 35 -1.81 -15.85 15.15
N LYS A 36 -1.91 -16.73 14.16
CA LYS A 36 -2.66 -18.00 14.26
C LYS A 36 -2.35 -18.82 15.51
N PRO A 37 -1.07 -19.17 15.80
CA PRO A 37 -0.73 -19.94 17.01
C PRO A 37 -0.88 -19.15 18.32
N VAL A 38 -0.94 -17.81 18.27
CA VAL A 38 -1.03 -16.95 19.46
C VAL A 38 -2.48 -16.75 19.89
N LEU A 39 -3.37 -16.52 18.93
CA LEU A 39 -4.79 -16.20 19.15
C LEU A 39 -5.71 -17.42 18.99
N GLY A 40 -5.21 -18.52 18.41
CA GLY A 40 -5.96 -19.77 18.27
C GLY A 40 -7.21 -19.60 17.42
N PHE A 41 -7.04 -19.15 16.17
CA PHE A 41 -8.08 -19.10 15.15
C PHE A 41 -7.79 -20.11 14.04
N GLU A 42 -8.81 -20.59 13.33
CA GLU A 42 -8.61 -21.53 12.21
C GLU A 42 -8.42 -20.81 10.89
N SER A 43 -9.18 -19.73 10.69
CA SER A 43 -9.23 -18.97 9.44
C SER A 43 -9.25 -17.46 9.68
N ALA A 44 -8.88 -16.69 8.66
CA ALA A 44 -8.87 -15.23 8.71
C ALA A 44 -9.20 -14.60 7.35
N TRP A 45 -9.68 -13.36 7.39
CA TRP A 45 -9.89 -12.49 6.24
C TRP A 45 -9.34 -11.12 6.57
N TYR A 46 -8.47 -10.60 5.73
CA TYR A 46 -7.79 -9.34 5.99
C TYR A 46 -7.62 -8.56 4.69
N GLY A 47 -7.44 -7.26 4.82
CA GLY A 47 -7.27 -6.41 3.66
C GLY A 47 -7.59 -4.96 3.94
N TRP A 48 -7.98 -4.28 2.88
CA TRP A 48 -8.22 -2.85 2.87
C TRP A 48 -9.70 -2.60 2.75
N SER A 49 -10.20 -1.66 3.53
CA SER A 49 -11.60 -1.25 3.55
C SER A 49 -11.72 0.24 3.31
N ARG A 50 -12.85 0.66 2.74
CA ARG A 50 -13.26 2.05 2.60
C ARG A 50 -14.71 2.22 3.02
N PHE A 51 -14.95 3.14 3.94
CA PHE A 51 -16.26 3.45 4.48
C PHE A 51 -16.95 4.53 3.65
N GLU A 52 -18.04 4.16 3.02
CA GLU A 52 -18.96 5.06 2.31
C GLU A 52 -20.23 5.29 3.15
N PRO A 53 -21.04 6.31 2.86
CA PRO A 53 -22.33 6.46 3.54
C PRO A 53 -23.18 5.19 3.35
N GLY A 54 -23.54 4.53 4.44
CA GLY A 54 -24.41 3.34 4.43
C GLY A 54 -23.76 2.03 3.98
N ARG A 55 -22.50 2.02 3.53
CA ARG A 55 -21.82 0.79 3.07
C ARG A 55 -20.32 0.80 3.32
N THR A 56 -19.75 -0.39 3.37
CA THR A 56 -18.32 -0.68 3.47
C THR A 56 -17.86 -1.34 2.18
N VAL A 57 -16.77 -0.87 1.61
CA VAL A 57 -16.19 -1.44 0.37
C VAL A 57 -14.86 -2.07 0.72
N VAL A 58 -14.59 -3.25 0.18
CA VAL A 58 -13.30 -3.95 0.36
C VAL A 58 -12.58 -4.01 -0.99
N PRO A 59 -11.77 -2.97 -1.35
CA PRO A 59 -11.09 -2.89 -2.64
C PRO A 59 -10.00 -3.95 -2.88
N ALA A 60 -9.47 -4.53 -1.81
CA ALA A 60 -8.50 -5.62 -1.88
C ALA A 60 -8.50 -6.41 -0.56
N SER A 61 -8.44 -7.73 -0.66
CA SER A 61 -8.36 -8.59 0.52
C SER A 61 -7.74 -9.94 0.19
N ALA A 62 -7.29 -10.63 1.22
CA ALA A 62 -6.79 -12.00 1.16
C ALA A 62 -7.34 -12.80 2.33
N THR A 63 -7.27 -14.12 2.21
CA THR A 63 -7.78 -15.04 3.22
C THR A 63 -6.70 -15.98 3.72
N VAL A 64 -6.92 -16.52 4.92
CA VAL A 64 -6.18 -17.64 5.48
C VAL A 64 -7.18 -18.75 5.76
N ASN A 65 -7.04 -19.91 5.12
CA ASN A 65 -7.92 -21.08 5.28
C ASN A 65 -9.43 -20.79 5.12
N LEU A 66 -9.81 -19.80 4.31
CA LEU A 66 -11.19 -19.64 3.85
C LEU A 66 -11.31 -20.10 2.40
N PRO A 67 -12.40 -20.79 2.03
CA PRO A 67 -12.66 -21.18 0.65
C PRO A 67 -12.70 -19.99 -0.32
N GLY A 68 -12.38 -20.28 -1.59
CA GLY A 68 -12.51 -19.31 -2.68
C GLY A 68 -13.90 -18.68 -2.75
N GLY A 69 -13.96 -17.41 -3.15
CA GLY A 69 -15.21 -16.66 -3.28
C GLY A 69 -15.77 -16.08 -1.97
N PHE A 70 -15.09 -16.23 -0.83
CA PHE A 70 -15.48 -15.63 0.45
C PHE A 70 -15.77 -14.12 0.33
N ALA A 71 -14.81 -13.33 -0.17
CA ALA A 71 -14.96 -11.89 -0.32
C ALA A 71 -16.11 -11.52 -1.29
N LYS A 72 -16.32 -12.31 -2.35
CA LYS A 72 -17.41 -12.13 -3.31
C LYS A 72 -18.77 -12.36 -2.66
N PHE A 73 -18.91 -13.42 -1.87
CA PHE A 73 -20.14 -13.69 -1.12
C PHE A 73 -20.37 -12.63 -0.03
N TRP A 74 -19.34 -12.27 0.73
CA TRP A 74 -19.45 -11.20 1.73
C TRP A 74 -19.95 -9.90 1.10
N SER A 75 -19.48 -9.55 -0.09
CA SER A 75 -19.93 -8.34 -0.81
C SER A 75 -21.44 -8.33 -1.10
N THR A 76 -22.11 -9.48 -1.19
CA THR A 76 -23.58 -9.54 -1.38
C THR A 76 -24.36 -9.34 -0.09
N ILE A 77 -23.70 -9.49 1.07
CA ILE A 77 -24.32 -9.35 2.40
C ILE A 77 -23.75 -8.18 3.21
N GLU A 78 -22.86 -7.37 2.65
CA GLU A 78 -22.10 -6.36 3.39
C GLU A 78 -22.96 -5.46 4.28
N SER A 79 -24.10 -4.99 3.76
CA SER A 79 -25.00 -4.10 4.49
C SER A 79 -25.64 -4.78 5.71
N GLN A 80 -25.61 -6.10 5.76
CA GLN A 80 -26.10 -6.94 6.84
C GLN A 80 -25.01 -7.34 7.85
N ASP A 81 -23.74 -7.05 7.57
CA ASP A 81 -22.63 -7.35 8.47
C ASP A 81 -22.65 -6.40 9.68
N LEU A 82 -22.90 -6.98 10.86
CA LEU A 82 -23.00 -6.24 12.12
C LEU A 82 -21.65 -5.70 12.61
N VAL A 83 -20.55 -6.39 12.31
CA VAL A 83 -19.19 -5.98 12.68
C VAL A 83 -18.75 -4.83 11.78
N ALA A 84 -18.93 -4.96 10.46
CA ALA A 84 -18.64 -3.89 9.51
C ALA A 84 -19.51 -2.64 9.76
N ARG A 85 -20.79 -2.83 10.11
CA ARG A 85 -21.69 -1.74 10.52
C ARG A 85 -21.18 -1.05 11.78
N ALA A 86 -20.76 -1.80 12.80
CA ALA A 86 -20.22 -1.22 14.03
C ALA A 86 -18.97 -0.36 13.78
N PHE A 87 -18.05 -0.81 12.92
CA PHE A 87 -16.89 -0.02 12.52
C PHE A 87 -17.27 1.28 11.83
N ARG A 88 -18.25 1.23 10.92
CA ARG A 88 -18.70 2.41 10.17
C ARG A 88 -19.45 3.43 11.05
N GLU A 89 -20.36 2.96 11.90
CA GLU A 89 -21.30 3.82 12.65
C GLU A 89 -20.75 4.24 14.01
N LYS A 90 -20.14 3.30 14.74
CA LYS A 90 -19.65 3.53 16.11
C LYS A 90 -18.17 3.86 16.16
N ARG A 91 -17.44 3.74 15.03
CA ARG A 91 -15.99 3.96 14.92
C ARG A 91 -15.20 3.18 15.98
N THR A 92 -15.66 1.97 16.30
CA THR A 92 -14.89 1.05 17.14
C THR A 92 -13.65 0.60 16.37
N LEU A 93 -12.56 0.30 17.07
CA LEU A 93 -11.36 -0.28 16.45
C LEU A 93 -11.40 -1.80 16.44
N ILE A 94 -12.14 -2.38 17.39
CA ILE A 94 -12.34 -3.81 17.56
C ILE A 94 -13.83 -4.14 17.61
N GLY A 95 -14.21 -5.28 17.04
CA GLY A 95 -15.57 -5.76 17.01
C GLY A 95 -15.60 -7.29 17.06
N THR A 96 -16.62 -7.84 17.72
CA THR A 96 -16.81 -9.28 17.83
C THR A 96 -18.20 -9.67 17.38
N TYR A 97 -18.34 -10.91 16.91
CA TYR A 97 -19.62 -11.51 16.57
C TYR A 97 -19.64 -12.97 17.00
N ASP A 98 -20.77 -13.40 17.54
CA ASP A 98 -21.05 -14.80 17.87
C ASP A 98 -22.35 -15.25 17.20
N ARG A 99 -22.33 -16.39 16.51
CA ARG A 99 -23.51 -16.98 15.86
C ARG A 99 -24.65 -17.34 16.84
N THR A 100 -24.37 -17.38 18.14
CA THR A 100 -25.34 -17.62 19.22
C THR A 100 -25.86 -16.34 19.87
N GLN A 101 -25.31 -15.17 19.54
CA GLN A 101 -25.76 -13.91 20.11
C GLN A 101 -27.17 -13.55 19.60
N PRO A 102 -27.98 -12.79 20.37
CA PRO A 102 -29.34 -12.42 19.97
C PRO A 102 -29.40 -11.59 18.68
N ALA A 103 -28.44 -10.68 18.48
CA ALA A 103 -28.38 -9.84 17.29
C ALA A 103 -27.83 -10.63 16.09
N GLN A 104 -28.72 -11.01 15.17
CA GLN A 104 -28.43 -11.73 13.94
C GLN A 104 -29.03 -10.99 12.73
N THR A 105 -28.49 -11.26 11.55
CA THR A 105 -29.09 -10.90 10.26
C THR A 105 -29.04 -12.12 9.35
N ASP A 106 -29.93 -12.20 8.35
CA ASP A 106 -29.97 -13.32 7.41
C ASP A 106 -28.63 -13.49 6.69
N GLY A 107 -27.98 -12.38 6.33
CA GLY A 107 -26.65 -12.37 5.73
C GLY A 107 -25.57 -12.96 6.63
N MET A 108 -25.53 -12.57 7.91
CA MET A 108 -24.56 -13.11 8.86
C MET A 108 -24.79 -14.59 9.15
N ILE A 109 -26.06 -15.01 9.25
CA ILE A 109 -26.45 -16.41 9.39
C ILE A 109 -25.93 -17.22 8.17
N ALA A 110 -26.23 -16.75 6.96
CA ALA A 110 -25.82 -17.40 5.74
C ALA A 110 -24.28 -17.46 5.58
N LEU A 111 -23.56 -16.42 5.99
CA LEU A 111 -22.08 -16.41 6.02
C LEU A 111 -21.53 -17.47 6.97
N CYS A 112 -22.05 -17.52 8.19
CA CYS A 112 -21.67 -18.49 9.20
C CYS A 112 -21.92 -19.93 8.74
N GLU A 113 -23.08 -20.21 8.16
CA GLU A 113 -23.45 -21.55 7.70
C GLU A 113 -22.61 -21.98 6.50
N ARG A 114 -22.46 -21.09 5.51
CA ARG A 114 -21.73 -21.38 4.27
C ARG A 114 -20.24 -21.65 4.50
N TYR A 115 -19.63 -20.95 5.45
CA TYR A 115 -18.18 -21.00 5.69
C TYR A 115 -17.81 -21.63 7.04
N HIS A 116 -18.78 -22.23 7.73
CA HIS A 116 -18.60 -22.89 9.03
C HIS A 116 -17.94 -21.98 10.08
N LEU A 117 -18.42 -20.73 10.17
CA LEU A 117 -17.91 -19.74 11.13
C LEU A 117 -18.86 -19.62 12.32
N ARG A 118 -18.30 -19.55 13.54
CA ARG A 118 -19.09 -19.46 14.77
C ARG A 118 -18.81 -18.19 15.56
N LYS A 119 -17.54 -17.96 15.88
CA LYS A 119 -17.08 -16.77 16.60
C LYS A 119 -16.11 -15.98 15.73
N TRP A 120 -16.18 -14.67 15.83
CA TRP A 120 -15.46 -13.75 14.97
C TRP A 120 -14.95 -12.58 15.83
N ALA A 121 -13.67 -12.25 15.69
CA ALA A 121 -13.11 -10.96 16.12
C ALA A 121 -12.50 -10.23 14.92
N SER A 122 -12.78 -8.94 14.78
CA SER A 122 -12.13 -8.06 13.81
C SER A 122 -11.45 -6.91 14.52
N ALA A 123 -10.29 -6.52 14.04
CA ALA A 123 -9.65 -5.27 14.38
C ALA A 123 -9.29 -4.47 13.13
N MET A 124 -9.17 -3.16 13.29
CA MET A 124 -8.83 -2.23 12.23
C MET A 124 -7.76 -1.24 12.68
N HIS A 125 -6.82 -0.97 11.78
CA HIS A 125 -5.95 0.19 11.89
C HIS A 125 -6.59 1.34 11.13
N HIS A 126 -6.90 2.41 11.87
CA HIS A 126 -7.59 3.58 11.31
C HIS A 126 -6.81 4.86 11.62
N ASN A 127 -6.49 5.63 10.58
CA ASN A 127 -6.16 7.03 10.76
C ASN A 127 -7.47 7.80 11.04
N ARG A 128 -7.63 8.42 12.22
CA ARG A 128 -8.90 8.98 12.75
C ARG A 128 -9.63 9.98 11.82
N ARG A 129 -8.97 10.47 10.77
CA ARG A 129 -9.54 11.35 9.74
C ARG A 129 -9.80 10.65 8.39
N SER A 130 -9.27 9.45 8.17
CA SER A 130 -9.41 8.73 6.91
C SER A 130 -10.78 8.05 6.80
N ARG A 131 -11.19 7.71 5.58
CA ARG A 131 -12.32 6.82 5.31
C ARG A 131 -11.87 5.40 4.97
N THR A 132 -10.56 5.16 4.99
CA THR A 132 -9.94 3.87 4.68
C THR A 132 -9.35 3.27 5.94
N ALA A 133 -9.27 1.94 5.98
CA ALA A 133 -8.64 1.20 7.07
C ALA A 133 -8.09 -0.13 6.57
N PHE A 134 -6.98 -0.56 7.16
CA PHE A 134 -6.55 -1.95 7.08
C PHE A 134 -7.26 -2.75 8.17
N PHE A 135 -7.83 -3.90 7.82
CA PHE A 135 -8.56 -4.74 8.76
C PHE A 135 -8.02 -6.17 8.79
N VAL A 136 -8.18 -6.82 9.93
CA VAL A 136 -7.98 -8.26 10.09
C VAL A 136 -9.16 -8.82 10.86
N SER A 137 -9.83 -9.78 10.24
CA SER A 137 -10.93 -10.57 10.79
C SER A 137 -10.44 -12.00 11.02
N ILE A 138 -10.54 -12.50 12.24
CA ILE A 138 -10.16 -13.86 12.62
C ILE A 138 -11.39 -14.63 13.10
N TYR A 139 -11.44 -15.92 12.76
CA TYR A 139 -12.61 -16.75 12.98
C TYR A 139 -12.29 -18.03 13.72
N ARG A 140 -13.21 -18.40 14.61
CA ARG A 140 -13.30 -19.73 15.21
C ARG A 140 -14.54 -20.46 14.70
N GLY A 141 -14.37 -21.67 14.19
CA GLY A 141 -15.45 -22.46 13.56
C GLY A 141 -16.09 -23.52 14.46
N ASP A 142 -15.35 -24.05 15.44
CA ASP A 142 -15.84 -25.10 16.33
C ASP A 142 -16.89 -24.55 17.31
N ALA A 143 -18.00 -25.28 17.49
CA ALA A 143 -19.04 -24.97 18.48
C ALA A 143 -18.53 -24.96 19.93
N ARG A 144 -17.45 -25.70 20.22
CA ARG A 144 -16.77 -25.74 21.53
C ARG A 144 -15.68 -24.67 21.69
N SER A 145 -15.48 -23.84 20.68
CA SER A 145 -14.51 -22.74 20.76
C SER A 145 -14.84 -21.84 21.94
N ARG A 146 -13.81 -21.46 22.70
CA ARG A 146 -13.95 -20.49 23.78
C ARG A 146 -14.24 -19.08 23.28
N ASP A 147 -14.79 -18.26 24.16
CA ASP A 147 -14.97 -16.83 23.93
C ASP A 147 -13.64 -16.10 23.72
N TRP A 148 -13.69 -15.03 22.95
CA TRP A 148 -12.58 -14.09 22.84
C TRP A 148 -12.36 -13.42 24.19
N GLN A 149 -11.14 -13.56 24.71
CA GLN A 149 -10.78 -12.91 25.96
C GLN A 149 -10.35 -11.46 25.69
N PRO A 150 -10.57 -10.52 26.63
CA PRO A 150 -10.18 -9.11 26.44
C PRO A 150 -8.71 -8.94 26.04
N ASP A 151 -7.80 -9.71 26.62
CA ASP A 151 -6.37 -9.67 26.30
C ASP A 151 -6.04 -10.15 24.87
N GLU A 152 -6.87 -11.04 24.30
CA GLU A 152 -6.75 -11.47 22.91
C GLU A 152 -7.21 -10.40 21.93
N LEU A 153 -8.26 -9.67 22.30
CA LEU A 153 -8.78 -8.56 21.53
C LEU A 153 -7.75 -7.41 21.52
N ASP A 154 -7.18 -7.07 22.67
CA ASP A 154 -6.11 -6.07 22.76
C ASP A 154 -4.88 -6.50 21.93
N LEU A 155 -4.47 -7.77 22.03
CA LEU A 155 -3.35 -8.29 21.23
C LEU A 155 -3.66 -8.22 19.73
N LEU A 156 -4.87 -8.59 19.30
CA LEU A 156 -5.29 -8.48 17.91
C LEU A 156 -5.22 -7.03 17.43
N GLN A 157 -5.75 -6.08 18.21
CA GLN A 157 -5.69 -4.66 17.86
C GLN A 157 -4.25 -4.18 17.71
N CYS A 158 -3.40 -4.43 18.71
CA CYS A 158 -1.99 -4.06 18.63
C CYS A 158 -1.31 -4.71 17.43
N ALA A 159 -1.60 -5.97 17.13
CA ALA A 159 -1.01 -6.65 15.99
C ALA A 159 -1.41 -6.02 14.65
N VAL A 160 -2.69 -5.64 14.49
CA VAL A 160 -3.17 -4.95 13.30
C VAL A 160 -2.47 -3.59 13.13
N ASP A 161 -2.30 -2.83 14.21
CA ASP A 161 -1.58 -1.56 14.18
C ASP A 161 -0.12 -1.76 13.73
N HIS A 162 0.58 -2.75 14.27
CA HIS A 162 1.97 -3.03 13.89
C HIS A 162 2.11 -3.54 12.45
N ILE A 163 1.17 -4.33 11.94
CA ILE A 163 1.16 -4.75 10.53
C ILE A 163 1.01 -3.53 9.63
N SER A 164 0.05 -2.64 9.94
CA SER A 164 -0.15 -1.41 9.17
C SER A 164 1.08 -0.52 9.18
N LEU A 165 1.67 -0.25 10.35
CA LEU A 165 2.89 0.55 10.47
C LEU A 165 4.06 -0.05 9.68
N ALA A 166 4.24 -1.38 9.71
CA ALA A 166 5.27 -2.06 8.94
C ALA A 166 5.05 -1.90 7.41
N MET A 167 3.80 -1.95 6.95
CA MET A 167 3.47 -1.67 5.54
C MET A 167 3.76 -0.21 5.16
N GLU A 168 3.45 0.76 6.02
CA GLU A 168 3.81 2.17 5.77
C GLU A 168 5.33 2.35 5.63
N VAL A 169 6.11 1.73 6.51
CA VAL A 169 7.57 1.73 6.45
C VAL A 169 8.08 1.08 5.16
N SER A 170 7.50 -0.04 4.74
CA SER A 170 7.81 -0.69 3.46
C SER A 170 7.59 0.21 2.26
N THR A 171 6.48 0.95 2.21
CA THR A 171 6.25 1.91 1.11
C THR A 171 7.28 3.04 1.07
N ARG A 172 7.81 3.45 2.23
CA ARG A 172 8.90 4.44 2.30
C ARG A 172 10.21 3.86 1.76
N HIS A 173 10.55 2.63 2.11
CA HIS A 173 11.76 1.95 1.59
C HIS A 173 11.67 1.63 0.10
N ALA A 174 10.47 1.43 -0.44
CA ALA A 174 10.25 1.18 -1.86
C ALA A 174 10.45 2.43 -2.75
N CYS A 175 10.58 3.61 -2.15
CA CYS A 175 10.94 4.84 -2.87
C CYS A 175 12.43 4.78 -3.22
N GLY A 176 12.74 4.86 -4.52
CA GLY A 176 14.09 4.62 -5.03
C GLY A 176 14.94 5.88 -5.18
N THR A 177 14.32 7.06 -5.12
CA THR A 177 14.97 8.36 -5.35
C THR A 177 14.66 9.34 -4.22
N LEU A 178 15.59 10.27 -3.96
CA LEU A 178 15.41 11.27 -2.90
C LEU A 178 14.18 12.15 -3.18
N GLY A 179 13.29 12.25 -2.20
CA GLY A 179 12.08 13.06 -2.29
C GLY A 179 10.90 12.40 -3.01
N GLU A 180 11.08 11.19 -3.58
CA GLU A 180 9.97 10.40 -4.07
C GLU A 180 9.06 9.94 -2.93
N GLN A 181 7.75 10.01 -3.19
CA GLN A 181 6.69 9.68 -2.26
C GLN A 181 5.85 8.55 -2.84
N MET A 182 5.59 7.52 -2.06
CA MET A 182 4.70 6.43 -2.46
C MET A 182 3.38 6.50 -1.69
N LEU A 183 2.29 6.33 -2.43
CA LEU A 183 0.92 6.21 -1.93
C LEU A 183 0.33 4.89 -2.40
N ILE A 184 -0.49 4.26 -1.55
CA ILE A 184 -1.34 3.15 -1.98
C ILE A 184 -2.77 3.66 -2.02
N VAL A 185 -3.41 3.54 -3.19
CA VAL A 185 -4.77 4.02 -3.43
C VAL A 185 -5.65 2.93 -4.04
N ASP A 186 -6.96 3.04 -3.86
CA ASP A 186 -7.92 2.25 -4.65
C ASP A 186 -8.37 2.96 -5.92
N ALA A 187 -9.13 2.26 -6.76
CA ALA A 187 -9.65 2.75 -8.04
C ALA A 187 -10.52 4.03 -7.95
N GLU A 188 -11.09 4.33 -6.78
CA GLU A 188 -11.89 5.54 -6.52
C GLU A 188 -11.05 6.67 -5.89
N GLY A 189 -9.73 6.45 -5.76
CA GLY A 189 -8.79 7.39 -5.17
C GLY A 189 -8.81 7.43 -3.65
N GLY A 190 -9.40 6.44 -2.98
CA GLY A 190 -9.29 6.29 -1.53
C GLY A 190 -7.83 6.02 -1.14
N LEU A 191 -7.29 6.80 -0.20
CA LEU A 191 -5.89 6.70 0.23
C LEU A 191 -5.77 5.66 1.33
N HIS A 192 -5.15 4.51 1.05
CA HIS A 192 -4.96 3.40 1.99
C HIS A 192 -3.65 3.48 2.76
N ILE A 193 -2.57 3.87 2.07
CA ILE A 193 -1.29 4.23 2.69
C ILE A 193 -0.88 5.61 2.18
N ALA A 194 -0.69 6.54 3.11
CA ALA A 194 -0.19 7.88 2.85
C ALA A 194 0.54 8.41 4.10
N ASN A 195 1.86 8.24 4.13
CA ASN A 195 2.70 8.72 5.23
C ASN A 195 2.73 10.27 5.30
N SER A 196 3.26 10.81 6.40
CA SER A 196 3.28 12.26 6.62
C SER A 196 4.00 13.05 5.52
N GLU A 197 5.08 12.49 4.96
CA GLU A 197 5.87 13.10 3.90
C GLU A 197 5.10 13.17 2.57
N SER A 198 4.46 12.07 2.17
CA SER A 198 3.62 12.00 0.97
C SER A 198 2.41 12.92 1.06
N GLN A 199 1.81 13.04 2.24
CA GLN A 199 0.75 14.00 2.48
C GLN A 199 1.26 15.44 2.43
N ALA A 200 2.44 15.73 2.99
CA ALA A 200 3.03 17.07 2.90
C ALA A 200 3.31 17.46 1.44
N PHE A 201 3.85 16.53 0.65
CA PHE A 201 4.06 16.69 -0.79
C PHE A 201 2.77 17.03 -1.52
N LEU A 202 1.70 16.24 -1.31
CA LEU A 202 0.41 16.50 -1.94
C LEU A 202 -0.19 17.85 -1.53
N ARG A 203 -0.07 18.27 -0.27
CA ARG A 203 -0.51 19.60 0.20
C ARG A 203 0.27 20.74 -0.46
N GLY A 204 1.58 20.58 -0.65
CA GLY A 204 2.42 21.57 -1.33
C GLY A 204 2.04 21.76 -2.79
N VAL A 205 1.74 20.66 -3.51
CA VAL A 205 1.45 20.70 -4.94
C VAL A 205 -0.02 21.02 -5.25
N TRP A 206 -0.96 20.57 -4.40
CA TRP A 206 -2.41 20.79 -4.54
C TRP A 206 -2.98 21.60 -3.36
N PRO A 207 -2.93 22.95 -3.43
CA PRO A 207 -3.58 23.82 -2.46
C PRO A 207 -5.07 23.48 -2.31
N GLY A 208 -5.53 23.29 -1.07
CA GLY A 208 -6.92 22.93 -0.77
C GLY A 208 -7.20 21.43 -0.68
N TRP A 209 -6.20 20.57 -0.91
CA TRP A 209 -6.34 19.14 -0.66
C TRP A 209 -6.45 18.84 0.85
N ARG A 210 -7.44 18.00 1.22
CA ARG A 210 -7.83 17.77 2.62
C ARG A 210 -7.32 16.45 3.23
N GLY A 211 -6.69 15.58 2.43
CA GLY A 211 -6.03 14.37 2.94
C GLY A 211 -6.78 13.04 2.81
N GLU A 212 -8.09 13.04 2.56
CA GLU A 212 -8.89 11.78 2.58
C GLU A 212 -8.95 11.05 1.23
N GLN A 213 -8.93 11.80 0.14
CA GLN A 213 -9.08 11.26 -1.21
C GLN A 213 -8.01 11.87 -2.11
N LEU A 214 -7.49 11.08 -3.03
CA LEU A 214 -6.54 11.54 -4.03
C LEU A 214 -7.08 12.80 -4.76
N PRO A 215 -6.26 13.82 -5.03
CA PRO A 215 -6.69 14.98 -5.82
C PRO A 215 -7.38 14.54 -7.12
N LYS A 216 -8.55 15.12 -7.43
CA LYS A 216 -9.39 14.69 -8.57
C LYS A 216 -8.62 14.64 -9.90
N SER A 217 -7.67 15.55 -10.11
CA SER A 217 -6.82 15.57 -11.31
C SER A 217 -5.95 14.34 -11.48
N LEU A 218 -5.68 13.59 -10.41
CA LEU A 218 -4.84 12.40 -10.41
C LEU A 218 -5.64 11.10 -10.61
N LEU A 219 -6.96 11.12 -10.44
CA LEU A 219 -7.80 9.91 -10.52
C LEU A 219 -7.66 9.17 -11.85
N ARG A 220 -7.46 9.89 -12.96
CA ARG A 220 -7.25 9.30 -14.29
C ARG A 220 -6.03 8.36 -14.35
N TYR A 221 -4.98 8.65 -13.58
CA TYR A 221 -3.74 7.88 -13.60
C TYR A 221 -3.80 6.60 -12.74
N VAL A 222 -4.83 6.46 -11.91
CA VAL A 222 -5.06 5.23 -11.14
C VAL A 222 -5.42 4.08 -12.08
N ARG A 223 -6.12 4.37 -13.18
CA ARG A 223 -6.62 3.34 -14.12
C ARG A 223 -5.58 2.92 -15.16
N GLU A 224 -4.58 3.76 -15.39
CA GLU A 224 -3.58 3.58 -16.44
C GLU A 224 -2.18 3.41 -15.81
N PRO A 225 -1.60 2.19 -15.86
CA PRO A 225 -0.21 1.99 -15.47
C PRO A 225 0.73 2.78 -16.40
N GLY A 226 1.78 3.38 -15.83
CA GLY A 226 2.74 4.15 -16.62
C GLY A 226 3.36 5.30 -15.85
N THR A 227 4.17 6.09 -16.54
CA THR A 227 4.78 7.32 -16.00
C THR A 227 4.24 8.54 -16.74
N PHE A 228 3.80 9.53 -15.97
CA PHE A 228 3.06 10.69 -16.45
C PHE A 228 3.68 11.98 -15.93
N TYR A 229 3.76 12.99 -16.80
CA TYR A 229 4.30 14.31 -16.47
C TYR A 229 3.17 15.31 -16.29
N ILE A 230 3.00 15.80 -15.07
CA ILE A 230 2.00 16.80 -14.71
C ILE A 230 2.63 18.18 -14.85
N LYS A 231 2.82 18.61 -16.10
CA LYS A 231 3.59 19.82 -16.46
C LYS A 231 3.20 21.08 -15.68
N GLY A 232 1.90 21.34 -15.50
CA GLY A 232 1.40 22.51 -14.77
C GLY A 232 1.64 22.50 -13.25
N ARG A 233 2.20 21.41 -12.73
CA ARG A 233 2.48 21.21 -11.29
C ARG A 233 3.93 20.82 -11.01
N GLY A 234 4.75 20.61 -12.04
CA GLY A 234 6.13 20.16 -11.86
C GLY A 234 6.25 18.79 -11.20
N VAL A 235 5.30 17.88 -11.41
CA VAL A 235 5.30 16.54 -10.80
C VAL A 235 5.40 15.43 -11.84
N VAL A 236 6.21 14.42 -11.54
CA VAL A 236 6.19 13.12 -12.22
C VAL A 236 5.41 12.14 -11.36
N LEU A 237 4.46 11.44 -11.98
CA LEU A 237 3.66 10.41 -11.36
C LEU A 237 3.91 9.08 -12.07
N SER A 238 4.32 8.06 -11.33
CA SER A 238 4.39 6.68 -11.81
C SER A 238 3.31 5.84 -11.15
N SER A 239 2.50 5.17 -11.96
CA SER A 239 1.38 4.34 -11.55
C SER A 239 1.68 2.87 -11.86
N SER A 240 1.52 2.00 -10.87
CA SER A 240 1.68 0.56 -11.01
C SER A 240 0.67 -0.19 -10.14
N ARG A 241 0.16 -1.32 -10.62
CA ARG A 241 -0.75 -2.15 -9.83
C ARG A 241 -0.01 -2.80 -8.66
N VAL A 242 -0.68 -2.86 -7.51
CA VAL A 242 -0.23 -3.68 -6.39
C VAL A 242 -0.70 -5.10 -6.65
N THR A 243 0.24 -6.03 -6.77
CA THR A 243 -0.05 -7.45 -6.88
C THR A 243 -0.64 -7.90 -5.54
N LEU A 244 -1.92 -8.27 -5.55
CA LEU A 244 -2.65 -8.96 -4.48
C LEU A 244 -3.77 -9.74 -5.21
N GLU A 245 -4.16 -10.90 -4.70
CA GLU A 245 -5.30 -11.62 -5.25
C GLU A 245 -6.55 -10.72 -5.21
N ASN A 246 -7.22 -10.56 -6.36
CA ASN A 246 -8.42 -9.71 -6.50
C ASN A 246 -8.25 -8.26 -5.99
N SER A 247 -7.08 -7.67 -6.16
CA SER A 247 -6.80 -6.29 -5.72
C SER A 247 -7.02 -5.26 -6.83
N HIS A 248 -7.73 -4.20 -6.46
CA HIS A 248 -7.85 -2.97 -7.25
C HIS A 248 -6.95 -1.84 -6.70
N LEU A 249 -5.93 -2.19 -5.91
CA LEU A 249 -4.99 -1.22 -5.37
C LEU A 249 -3.90 -0.85 -6.37
N VAL A 250 -3.51 0.40 -6.31
CA VAL A 250 -2.52 1.02 -7.17
C VAL A 250 -1.50 1.73 -6.31
N ALA A 251 -0.23 1.46 -6.59
CA ALA A 251 0.88 2.21 -6.07
C ALA A 251 1.11 3.44 -6.97
N LEU A 252 0.98 4.61 -6.38
CA LEU A 252 1.35 5.87 -7.01
C LEU A 252 2.65 6.37 -6.41
N ARG A 253 3.67 6.51 -7.24
CA ARG A 253 4.92 7.19 -6.90
C ARG A 253 4.91 8.60 -7.45
N LEU A 254 5.22 9.58 -6.60
CA LEU A 254 5.17 10.99 -6.91
C LEU A 254 6.52 11.60 -6.56
N ARG A 255 7.08 12.39 -7.47
CA ARG A 255 8.26 13.20 -7.20
C ARG A 255 8.20 14.51 -7.97
N GLU A 256 8.99 15.48 -7.55
CA GLU A 256 9.21 16.68 -8.35
C GLU A 256 9.89 16.33 -9.67
N THR A 257 9.65 17.16 -10.68
CA THR A 257 10.28 17.02 -11.99
C THR A 257 11.76 17.36 -11.85
N ALA A 258 12.61 16.38 -12.13
CA ALA A 258 14.04 16.50 -12.16
C ALA A 258 14.50 17.17 -13.46
N LYS A 259 15.74 17.68 -13.52
CA LYS A 259 16.27 18.23 -14.77
C LYS A 259 16.46 17.13 -15.81
N SER A 260 16.87 15.94 -15.37
CA SER A 260 17.01 14.76 -16.24
C SER A 260 15.71 14.34 -16.94
N ASP A 261 14.54 14.68 -16.40
CA ASP A 261 13.23 14.41 -17.04
C ASP A 261 13.02 15.17 -18.35
N ARG A 262 13.84 16.20 -18.63
CA ARG A 262 13.81 16.96 -19.89
C ARG A 262 14.50 16.22 -21.04
N LEU A 263 15.23 15.15 -20.73
CA LEU A 263 15.93 14.35 -21.72
C LEU A 263 14.97 13.37 -22.38
N SER A 264 15.08 13.22 -23.69
CA SER A 264 14.46 12.08 -24.38
C SER A 264 15.03 10.75 -23.87
N PRO A 265 14.33 9.61 -24.05
CA PRO A 265 14.82 8.31 -23.61
C PRO A 265 16.23 8.01 -24.13
N ARG A 266 16.52 8.43 -25.37
CA ARG A 266 17.84 8.26 -25.99
C ARG A 266 18.90 9.14 -25.37
N GLU A 267 18.59 10.42 -25.13
CA GLU A 267 19.50 11.35 -24.45
C GLU A 267 19.79 10.90 -23.01
N ALA A 268 18.80 10.35 -22.31
CA ALA A 268 18.99 9.81 -20.95
C ALA A 268 19.92 8.59 -20.94
N GLN A 269 19.88 7.73 -21.96
CA GLN A 269 20.84 6.62 -22.12
C GLN A 269 22.27 7.15 -22.31
N VAL A 270 22.45 8.13 -23.20
CA VAL A 270 23.76 8.77 -23.42
C VAL A 270 24.26 9.45 -22.13
N ALA A 271 23.40 10.22 -21.46
CA ALA A 271 23.73 10.91 -20.23
C ALA A 271 24.21 9.95 -19.13
N ARG A 272 23.51 8.82 -18.93
CA ARG A 272 23.91 7.78 -17.96
C ARG A 272 25.24 7.13 -18.32
N ALA A 273 25.46 6.76 -19.58
CA ALA A 273 26.73 6.16 -20.01
C ALA A 273 27.91 7.11 -19.77
N LEU A 274 27.74 8.40 -20.08
CA LEU A 274 28.77 9.41 -19.86
C LEU A 274 28.97 9.70 -18.36
N ALA A 275 27.92 9.77 -17.55
CA ALA A 275 28.06 9.92 -16.11
C ALA A 275 28.80 8.74 -15.46
N ALA A 276 28.61 7.53 -15.97
CA ALA A 276 29.28 6.31 -15.50
C ALA A 276 30.74 6.14 -15.96
N GLY A 277 31.35 7.14 -16.60
CA GLY A 277 32.77 7.08 -16.99
C GLY A 277 33.05 6.61 -18.43
N ALA A 278 32.05 6.20 -19.22
CA ALA A 278 32.26 5.80 -20.61
C ALA A 278 32.78 6.95 -21.51
N THR A 279 33.81 6.72 -22.31
CA THR A 279 34.23 7.66 -23.36
C THR A 279 33.17 7.77 -24.47
N TYR A 280 33.21 8.82 -25.29
CA TYR A 280 32.28 8.95 -26.43
C TYR A 280 32.31 7.73 -27.35
N LYS A 281 33.47 7.12 -27.56
CA LYS A 281 33.63 5.90 -28.37
C LYS A 281 32.97 4.69 -27.71
N GLN A 282 33.14 4.51 -26.40
CA GLN A 282 32.51 3.43 -25.65
C GLN A 282 30.98 3.58 -25.60
N ALA A 283 30.48 4.80 -25.33
CA ALA A 283 29.05 5.08 -25.34
C ALA A 283 28.43 4.87 -26.73
N ALA A 284 29.12 5.31 -27.79
CA ALA A 284 28.75 5.07 -29.18
C ALA A 284 28.62 3.57 -29.49
N ALA A 285 29.65 2.79 -29.14
CA ALA A 285 29.66 1.34 -29.33
C ALA A 285 28.51 0.66 -28.55
N ALA A 286 28.34 0.98 -27.27
CA ALA A 286 27.32 0.37 -26.41
C ALA A 286 25.89 0.69 -26.86
N LEU A 287 25.67 1.88 -27.42
CA LEU A 287 24.35 2.35 -27.78
C LEU A 287 24.02 2.12 -29.26
N GLY A 288 24.97 1.68 -30.09
CA GLY A 288 24.76 1.54 -31.54
C GLY A 288 24.61 2.91 -32.24
N SER A 289 25.55 3.82 -32.00
CA SER A 289 25.57 5.15 -32.64
C SER A 289 26.99 5.58 -33.00
N ALA A 290 27.15 6.56 -33.88
CA ALA A 290 28.48 7.07 -34.21
C ALA A 290 29.02 7.98 -33.08
N PRO A 291 30.35 8.01 -32.83
CA PRO A 291 30.94 8.90 -31.83
C PRO A 291 30.60 10.39 -32.02
N ALA A 292 30.52 10.85 -33.28
CA ALA A 292 30.10 12.21 -33.60
C ALA A 292 28.66 12.49 -33.17
N THR A 293 27.76 11.53 -33.35
CA THR A 293 26.36 11.63 -32.90
C THR A 293 26.27 11.73 -31.37
N ILE A 294 27.05 10.93 -30.64
CA ILE A 294 27.13 11.02 -29.16
C ILE A 294 27.63 12.39 -28.72
N ARG A 295 28.67 12.93 -29.39
CA ARG A 295 29.20 14.28 -29.09
C ARG A 295 28.12 15.36 -29.28
N ASN A 296 27.38 15.31 -30.39
CA ASN A 296 26.30 16.26 -30.67
C ASN A 296 25.16 16.13 -29.64
N GLN A 297 24.75 14.91 -29.32
CA GLN A 297 23.74 14.67 -28.26
C GLN A 297 24.23 15.16 -26.90
N THR A 298 25.53 15.01 -26.58
CA THR A 298 26.12 15.52 -25.33
C THR A 298 25.93 17.02 -25.20
N GLN A 299 26.18 17.78 -26.27
CA GLN A 299 25.99 19.24 -26.25
C GLN A 299 24.52 19.62 -26.05
N ALA A 300 23.59 18.91 -26.70
CA ALA A 300 22.16 19.11 -26.50
C ALA A 300 21.73 18.77 -25.07
N ILE A 301 22.25 17.68 -24.49
CA ILE A 301 22.03 17.27 -23.10
C ILE A 301 22.51 18.38 -22.15
N TYR A 302 23.74 18.87 -22.32
CA TYR A 302 24.30 19.93 -21.48
C TYR A 302 23.45 21.19 -21.50
N THR A 303 22.99 21.57 -22.69
CA THR A 303 22.09 22.71 -22.89
C THR A 303 20.75 22.50 -22.19
N LYS A 304 20.11 21.33 -22.36
CA LYS A 304 18.81 21.00 -21.74
C LYS A 304 18.86 20.97 -20.20
N LEU A 305 19.99 20.50 -19.65
CA LEU A 305 20.22 20.40 -18.22
C LEU A 305 20.78 21.69 -17.58
N GLY A 306 21.25 22.63 -18.40
CA GLY A 306 21.89 23.87 -17.94
C GLY A 306 23.22 23.59 -17.22
N ILE A 307 24.02 22.67 -17.75
CA ILE A 307 25.33 22.29 -17.22
C ILE A 307 26.40 22.49 -18.30
N ALA A 308 27.66 22.62 -17.89
CA ALA A 308 28.78 22.87 -18.79
C ALA A 308 29.80 21.72 -18.82
N SER A 309 29.68 20.72 -17.93
CA SER A 309 30.69 19.68 -17.82
C SER A 309 30.12 18.30 -17.50
N ARG A 310 30.94 17.30 -17.82
CA ARG A 310 30.68 15.89 -17.50
C ARG A 310 30.65 15.62 -15.99
N ALA A 311 31.49 16.31 -15.22
CA ALA A 311 31.49 16.21 -13.77
C ALA A 311 30.17 16.74 -13.17
N GLN A 312 29.66 17.85 -13.73
CA GLN A 312 28.34 18.38 -13.36
C GLN A 312 27.22 17.42 -13.76
N LEU A 313 27.32 16.76 -14.92
CA LEU A 313 26.35 15.74 -15.34
C LEU A 313 26.31 14.57 -14.34
N ALA A 314 27.48 14.03 -13.98
CA ALA A 314 27.57 12.94 -13.02
C ALA A 314 27.03 13.35 -11.64
N THR A 315 27.38 14.55 -11.17
CA THR A 315 26.87 15.09 -9.90
C THR A 315 25.35 15.26 -9.93
N LEU A 316 24.80 15.81 -11.02
CA LEU A 316 23.37 16.03 -11.19
C LEU A 316 22.61 14.70 -11.18
N LEU A 317 23.05 13.71 -11.97
CA LEU A 317 22.41 12.40 -12.01
C LEU A 317 22.56 11.62 -10.70
N SER A 318 23.64 11.82 -9.93
CA SER A 318 23.81 11.20 -8.61
C SER A 318 22.92 11.79 -7.53
N LYS A 319 22.44 13.03 -7.71
CA LYS A 319 21.52 13.71 -6.77
C LYS A 319 20.06 13.42 -7.10
N GLU A 320 19.75 13.15 -8.37
CA GLU A 320 18.41 12.88 -8.87
C GLU A 320 18.07 11.37 -8.91
N GLY A 321 19.08 10.49 -8.88
CA GLY A 321 18.96 9.04 -8.76
C GLY A 321 19.05 8.58 -7.31
#